data_AF-A0A936A2X8-F1
#
_entry.id   AF-A0A936A2X8-F1
#
_cell.length_a   1.000
_cell.length_b   1.000
_cell.length_c   1.000
_cell.angle_alpha   90.00
_cell.angle_beta   90.00
_cell.angle_gamma   90.00
#
_symmetry.space_group_name_H-M   'P 1'
#
loop_
_entity.id
_entity.type
_entity.pdbx_description
1 polymer ?
#
loop_
_entity_poly.entity_id
_entity_poly.type
_entity_poly.pdbx_seq_one_letter_code
_entity_poly.pdbx_strand_id
1 'polypeptide(L)'
;MFLVEAPVKGDAWRSNWVGDQNLPEAHAFLHSSLIDGRPLSEASGEALGELQRIGLLVPAGAVSKRVDYDLTAATHCNSGTCVVSEVDAREVVGAPVRSNGFRIPDEWRSPGLALAFHRQGGIFGPVLAAEAESSGRSLAAQFDPPEVVTEFSRTGFVCLDQLLPHSHVLELGRYFQSLADEGYLERHDDRGTHRHIAHNHPVANFWHDQINARVSHLAGRPTKPSYSFASLYEAGGDLDWHTDRPPCEYTITLLLDYAPTKDDGHSPWPLRIRGRDQREHSIQQRIGDALIFRGRELEHSRPQLPAGHRSSSLLFHFVDFDYAGVMS
;
A
#
# COMPACT_ATOMS: atom_id res chain seq x y z
N MET A 1 -8.91 21.60 10.79
CA MET A 1 -9.82 20.45 10.93
C MET A 1 -9.23 19.28 10.19
N PHE A 2 -9.10 18.13 10.85
CA PHE A 2 -8.54 16.89 10.32
C PHE A 2 -9.62 15.80 10.27
N LEU A 3 -9.56 14.93 9.28
CA LEU A 3 -10.23 13.64 9.32
C LEU A 3 -9.20 12.60 9.78
N VAL A 4 -9.44 11.95 10.91
CA VAL A 4 -8.55 10.92 11.46
C VAL A 4 -9.26 9.57 11.39
N GLU A 5 -8.65 8.63 10.68
CA GLU A 5 -9.11 7.26 10.57
C GLU A 5 -8.14 6.35 11.30
N ALA A 6 -8.62 5.70 12.35
CA ALA A 6 -7.77 4.86 13.20
C ALA A 6 -8.54 3.66 13.75
N PRO A 7 -7.84 2.55 14.03
CA PRO A 7 -8.45 1.38 14.64
C PRO A 7 -8.77 1.70 16.10
N VAL A 8 -10.03 1.50 16.51
CA VAL A 8 -10.40 1.58 17.92
C VAL A 8 -10.46 0.16 18.45
N LYS A 9 -9.65 -0.12 19.48
CA LYS A 9 -9.53 -1.37 20.25
C LYS A 9 -10.71 -2.36 20.01
N GLY A 10 -10.46 -3.43 19.27
CA GLY A 10 -11.42 -4.51 19.00
C GLY A 10 -12.10 -4.47 17.62
N ASP A 11 -11.30 -4.44 16.54
CA ASP A 11 -11.69 -4.67 15.13
C ASP A 11 -12.56 -3.62 14.40
N ALA A 12 -12.97 -2.52 15.03
CA ALA A 12 -13.72 -1.47 14.33
C ALA A 12 -12.84 -0.27 13.96
N TRP A 13 -12.78 0.04 12.66
CA TRP A 13 -12.29 1.31 12.14
C TRP A 13 -13.26 2.45 12.48
N ARG A 14 -12.74 3.59 12.94
CA ARG A 14 -13.55 4.81 13.14
C ARG A 14 -12.92 6.00 12.45
N SER A 15 -13.76 6.75 11.74
CA SER A 15 -13.42 8.06 11.19
C SER A 15 -13.89 9.15 12.15
N ASN A 16 -12.97 9.98 12.64
CA ASN A 16 -13.22 11.06 13.58
C ASN A 16 -12.83 12.39 12.95
N TRP A 17 -13.74 13.36 12.97
CA TRP A 17 -13.40 14.74 12.66
C TRP A 17 -12.73 15.36 13.88
N VAL A 18 -11.53 15.91 13.71
CA VAL A 18 -10.74 16.56 14.77
C VAL A 18 -10.64 18.05 14.46
N GLY A 19 -11.29 18.87 15.28
CA GLY A 19 -11.34 20.32 15.15
C GLY A 19 -11.10 21.00 16.49
N ASP A 20 -10.85 22.31 16.42
CA ASP A 20 -10.67 23.20 17.56
C ASP A 20 -11.89 23.22 18.51
N GLN A 21 -13.09 22.92 18.02
CA GLN A 21 -14.31 22.94 18.82
C GLN A 21 -14.65 21.61 19.52
N ASN A 22 -14.12 20.47 19.07
CA ASN A 22 -14.51 19.15 19.58
C ASN A 22 -13.36 18.32 20.16
N LEU A 23 -12.14 18.48 19.64
CA LEU A 23 -10.92 17.82 20.10
C LEU A 23 -9.76 18.83 20.03
N PRO A 24 -9.82 19.92 20.82
CA PRO A 24 -8.94 21.07 20.68
C PRO A 24 -7.46 20.74 20.86
N GLU A 25 -7.13 19.86 21.80
CA GLU A 25 -5.74 19.53 22.15
C GLU A 25 -5.14 18.58 21.11
N ALA A 26 -5.91 17.59 20.65
CA ALA A 26 -5.52 16.76 19.51
C ALA A 26 -5.41 17.59 18.23
N HIS A 27 -6.32 18.54 17.98
CA HIS A 27 -6.27 19.44 16.83
C HIS A 27 -5.01 20.31 16.87
N ALA A 28 -4.70 20.92 18.02
CA ALA A 28 -3.49 21.73 18.20
C ALA A 28 -2.22 20.89 18.03
N PHE A 29 -2.18 19.67 18.58
CA PHE A 29 -1.06 18.75 18.43
C PHE A 29 -0.83 18.35 16.96
N LEU A 30 -1.90 17.93 16.26
CA LEU A 30 -1.82 17.54 14.86
C LEU A 30 -1.44 18.73 13.97
N HIS A 31 -1.97 19.92 14.23
CA HIS A 31 -1.57 21.13 13.51
C HIS A 31 -0.09 21.43 13.72
N SER A 32 0.37 21.47 14.97
CA SER A 32 1.76 21.71 15.33
C SER A 32 2.71 20.71 14.66
N SER A 33 2.32 19.44 14.62
CA SER A 33 3.19 18.36 14.12
C SER A 33 3.16 18.21 12.60
N LEU A 34 1.96 18.24 12.00
CA LEU A 34 1.74 17.98 10.57
C LEU A 34 1.90 19.24 9.72
N ILE A 35 1.45 20.40 10.23
CA ILE A 35 1.42 21.66 9.49
C ILE A 35 2.62 22.52 9.85
N ASP A 36 2.88 22.72 11.15
CA ASP A 36 3.99 23.58 11.60
C ASP A 36 5.33 22.82 11.69
N GLY A 37 5.32 21.50 11.48
CA GLY A 37 6.50 20.66 11.41
C GLY A 37 7.28 20.50 12.73
N ARG A 38 6.65 20.78 13.88
CA ARG A 38 7.30 20.69 15.20
C ARG A 38 7.51 19.25 15.66
N PRO A 39 8.49 18.97 16.55
CA PRO A 39 8.74 17.63 17.05
C PRO A 39 7.56 17.03 17.82
N LEU A 40 7.25 15.76 17.57
CA LEU A 40 6.13 15.00 18.17
C LEU A 40 6.24 14.80 19.70
N SER A 41 7.38 15.11 20.31
CA SER A 41 7.67 14.83 21.73
C SER A 41 6.99 15.77 22.73
N GLU A 42 6.19 16.73 22.27
CA GLU A 42 5.63 17.81 23.11
C GLU A 42 4.11 17.69 23.37
N ALA A 43 3.51 16.51 23.16
CA ALA A 43 2.07 16.33 23.41
C ALA A 43 1.70 16.57 24.89
N SER A 44 0.70 17.43 25.14
CA SER A 44 0.10 17.60 26.47
C SER A 44 -0.58 16.30 26.92
N GLY A 45 -0.74 16.10 28.24
CA GLY A 45 -1.48 14.93 28.76
C GLY A 45 -2.92 14.86 28.24
N GLU A 46 -3.54 16.02 28.01
CA GLU A 46 -4.87 16.15 27.42
C GLU A 46 -4.85 15.77 25.94
N ALA A 47 -3.88 16.26 25.16
CA ALA A 47 -3.69 15.85 23.77
C ALA A 47 -3.49 14.33 23.65
N LEU A 48 -2.64 13.74 24.49
CA LEU A 48 -2.45 12.28 24.52
C LEU A 48 -3.76 11.55 24.80
N GLY A 49 -4.57 12.04 25.75
CA GLY A 49 -5.87 11.46 26.06
C GLY A 49 -6.88 11.55 24.91
N GLU A 50 -6.93 12.68 24.20
CA GLU A 50 -7.78 12.85 23.02
C GLU A 50 -7.34 11.97 21.85
N LEU A 51 -6.04 11.90 21.57
CA LEU A 51 -5.47 11.07 20.51
C LEU A 51 -5.68 9.57 20.79
N GLN A 52 -5.60 9.14 22.05
CA GLN A 52 -5.95 7.77 22.45
C GLN A 52 -7.44 7.46 22.25
N ARG A 53 -8.32 8.42 22.57
CA ARG A 53 -9.77 8.27 22.43
C ARG A 53 -10.20 8.03 20.99
N ILE A 54 -9.52 8.67 20.04
CA ILE A 54 -9.76 8.48 18.61
C ILE A 54 -8.95 7.33 18.00
N GLY A 55 -8.20 6.57 18.81
CA GLY A 55 -7.42 5.41 18.37
C GLY A 55 -6.10 5.74 17.70
N LEU A 56 -5.70 7.02 17.62
CA LEU A 56 -4.45 7.42 16.99
C LEU A 56 -3.22 7.06 17.84
N LEU A 57 -3.40 6.96 19.16
CA LEU A 57 -2.37 6.49 20.09
C LEU A 57 -2.89 5.29 20.90
N VAL A 58 -1.99 4.37 21.19
CA VAL A 58 -2.26 3.22 22.07
C VAL A 58 -1.22 3.23 23.21
N PRO A 59 -1.62 2.95 24.46
CA PRO A 59 -0.65 2.79 25.55
C PRO A 59 0.41 1.75 25.17
N ALA A 60 1.69 2.01 25.49
CA ALA A 60 2.80 1.14 25.07
C ALA A 60 2.61 -0.35 25.43
N GLY A 61 1.99 -0.64 26.58
CA GLY A 61 1.69 -2.02 27.01
C GLY A 61 0.49 -2.67 26.33
N ALA A 62 -0.26 -1.94 25.50
CA ALA A 62 -1.40 -2.43 24.74
C ALA A 62 -1.11 -2.53 23.23
N VAL A 63 0.13 -2.24 22.82
CA VAL A 63 0.62 -2.51 21.46
C VAL A 63 0.79 -4.02 21.31
N SER A 64 0.27 -4.59 20.21
CA SER A 64 0.48 -6.00 19.88
C SER A 64 1.97 -6.30 19.85
N LYS A 65 2.40 -7.30 20.62
CA LYS A 65 3.80 -7.69 20.66
C LYS A 65 4.10 -8.67 19.55
N ARG A 66 5.33 -8.66 19.05
CA ARG A 66 5.82 -9.65 18.10
C ARG A 66 5.71 -11.05 18.71
N VAL A 67 5.07 -11.95 17.97
CA VAL A 67 4.89 -13.35 18.35
C VAL A 67 5.53 -14.21 17.27
N ASP A 68 6.45 -15.09 17.65
CA ASP A 68 6.94 -16.14 16.76
C ASP A 68 6.07 -17.38 16.96
N TYR A 69 5.62 -17.98 15.86
CA TYR A 69 4.87 -19.22 15.86
C TYR A 69 5.84 -20.37 15.58
N ASP A 70 6.02 -21.27 16.56
CA ASP A 70 6.85 -22.46 16.37
C ASP A 70 6.07 -23.54 15.61
N LEU A 71 6.16 -23.49 14.28
CA LEU A 71 5.49 -24.43 13.40
C LEU A 71 6.16 -25.82 13.34
N THR A 72 7.30 -26.02 14.02
CA THR A 72 8.04 -27.30 13.96
C THR A 72 7.36 -28.44 14.71
N ALA A 73 6.42 -28.13 15.61
CA ALA A 73 5.65 -29.12 16.38
C ALA A 73 4.40 -29.67 15.64
N ALA A 74 3.98 -29.07 14.52
CA ALA A 74 2.69 -29.35 13.91
C ALA A 74 2.64 -30.59 12.98
N THR A 75 3.74 -31.34 12.83
CA THR A 75 3.76 -32.56 12.00
C THR A 75 4.09 -33.81 12.82
N HIS A 76 3.07 -34.42 13.41
CA HIS A 76 3.04 -35.86 13.68
C HIS A 76 1.77 -36.45 13.03
N CYS A 77 1.89 -36.90 11.79
CA CYS A 77 0.83 -37.66 11.12
C CYS A 77 0.93 -39.13 11.50
N ASN A 78 0.00 -39.61 12.32
CA ASN A 78 -0.31 -41.04 12.39
C ASN A 78 -1.76 -41.27 11.95
N SER A 79 -1.91 -42.02 10.86
CA SER A 79 -3.15 -42.71 10.45
C SER A 79 -4.46 -41.89 10.50
N GLY A 80 -4.56 -40.83 9.71
CA GLY A 80 -5.85 -40.42 9.12
C GLY A 80 -6.67 -39.33 9.82
N THR A 81 -6.19 -38.74 10.91
CA THR A 81 -6.81 -37.54 11.51
C THR A 81 -5.74 -36.54 11.93
N CYS A 82 -5.66 -35.40 11.24
CA CYS A 82 -4.84 -34.27 11.66
C CYS A 82 -5.60 -33.49 12.74
N VAL A 83 -5.15 -33.57 13.99
CA VAL A 83 -5.54 -32.63 15.03
C VAL A 83 -4.43 -31.57 15.07
N VAL A 84 -4.74 -30.35 14.65
CA VAL A 84 -3.83 -29.21 14.87
C VAL A 84 -3.90 -28.91 16.36
N SER A 85 -2.87 -29.29 17.13
CA SER A 85 -2.71 -28.76 18.49
C SER A 85 -2.49 -27.25 18.42
N GLU A 86 -2.99 -26.51 19.41
CA GLU A 86 -2.76 -25.06 19.52
C GLU A 86 -1.28 -24.75 19.27
N VAL A 87 -1.01 -23.89 18.28
CA VAL A 87 0.34 -23.46 17.96
C VAL A 87 0.79 -22.54 19.11
N ASP A 88 1.82 -22.97 19.85
CA ASP A 88 2.37 -22.16 20.94
C ASP A 88 2.96 -20.86 20.38
N ALA A 89 2.19 -19.79 20.51
CA ALA A 89 2.61 -18.42 20.27
C ALA A 89 3.65 -18.03 21.34
N ARG A 90 4.91 -17.88 20.94
CA ARG A 90 5.96 -17.40 21.84
C ARG A 90 6.18 -15.91 21.60
N GLU A 91 5.85 -15.11 22.62
CA GLU A 91 6.19 -13.69 22.64
C GLU A 91 7.71 -13.54 22.50
N VAL A 92 8.17 -12.86 21.45
CA VAL A 92 9.60 -12.65 21.23
C VAL A 92 10.05 -11.52 22.14
N VAL A 93 10.84 -11.86 23.16
CA VAL A 93 11.53 -10.85 23.97
C VAL A 93 12.73 -10.33 23.18
N GLY A 94 12.46 -9.37 22.29
CA GLY A 94 13.46 -8.54 21.62
C GLY A 94 13.20 -7.08 21.94
N ALA A 95 14.25 -6.25 21.99
CA ALA A 95 14.03 -4.81 21.99
C ALA A 95 13.19 -4.47 20.74
N PRO A 96 12.09 -3.71 20.85
CA PRO A 96 11.35 -3.28 19.67
C PRO A 96 12.37 -2.59 18.76
N VAL A 97 12.48 -3.07 17.53
CA VAL A 97 13.16 -2.29 16.49
C VAL A 97 12.34 -1.01 16.44
N ARG A 98 12.88 0.08 16.97
CA ARG A 98 12.22 1.38 16.85
C ARG A 98 12.35 1.76 15.39
N SER A 99 11.35 1.45 14.56
CA SER A 99 11.29 2.13 13.28
C SER A 99 11.18 3.62 13.54
N ASN A 100 11.82 4.37 12.65
CA ASN A 100 11.46 5.77 12.52
C ASN A 100 10.06 5.74 11.89
N GLY A 101 9.01 5.85 12.70
CA GLY A 101 7.62 5.82 12.24
C GLY A 101 7.38 6.73 11.02
N PHE A 102 6.27 6.50 10.31
CA PHE A 102 5.96 7.14 9.02
C PHE A 102 6.39 8.62 8.99
N ARG A 103 7.39 8.95 8.18
CA ARG A 103 7.91 10.31 8.11
C ARG A 103 7.01 11.10 7.17
N ILE A 104 6.47 12.19 7.68
CA ILE A 104 5.72 13.14 6.87
C ILE A 104 6.67 13.74 5.82
N PRO A 105 6.38 13.61 4.52
CA PRO A 105 7.19 14.18 3.46
C PRO A 105 7.43 15.68 3.68
N ASP A 106 8.64 16.17 3.41
CA ASP A 106 9.02 17.57 3.69
C ASP A 106 8.09 18.58 3.00
N GLU A 107 7.60 18.23 1.81
CA GLU A 107 6.64 19.03 1.05
C GLU A 107 5.33 19.32 1.83
N TRP A 108 4.95 18.46 2.79
CA TRP A 108 3.74 18.61 3.61
C TRP A 108 3.94 19.56 4.81
N ARG A 109 5.20 19.92 5.13
CA ARG A 109 5.54 20.83 6.25
C ARG A 109 5.55 22.30 5.83
N SER A 110 5.19 22.60 4.59
CA SER A 110 5.17 23.97 4.06
C SER A 110 3.84 24.66 4.36
N PRO A 111 3.83 25.88 4.93
CA PRO A 111 2.58 26.60 5.24
C PRO A 111 1.81 27.08 4.00
N GLY A 112 2.39 26.97 2.81
CA GLY A 112 1.76 27.33 1.53
C GLY A 112 1.33 26.11 0.73
N LEU A 113 0.53 25.22 1.31
CA LEU A 113 0.05 24.01 0.64
C LEU A 113 -1.36 24.19 0.05
N ALA A 114 -1.55 23.68 -1.16
CA ALA A 114 -2.84 23.52 -1.82
C ALA A 114 -3.03 22.05 -2.20
N LEU A 115 -4.29 21.58 -2.29
CA LEU A 115 -4.59 20.27 -2.84
C LEU A 115 -4.80 20.37 -4.35
N ALA A 116 -4.03 19.60 -5.10
CA ALA A 116 -4.18 19.50 -6.54
C ALA A 116 -3.92 18.07 -7.01
N PHE A 117 -4.30 17.76 -8.24
CA PHE A 117 -3.84 16.53 -8.89
C PHE A 117 -2.32 16.58 -8.99
N HIS A 118 -1.66 15.58 -8.41
CA HIS A 118 -0.21 15.53 -8.45
C HIS A 118 0.32 15.37 -9.89
N ARG A 119 -0.38 14.60 -10.75
CA ARG A 119 -0.07 14.35 -12.17
C ARG A 119 -1.31 13.89 -12.95
N GLN A 120 -1.16 13.60 -14.26
CA GLN A 120 -2.18 13.04 -15.15
C GLN A 120 -2.80 11.77 -14.55
N GLY A 121 -4.05 11.88 -14.13
CA GLY A 121 -4.84 10.84 -13.51
C GLY A 121 -4.34 10.48 -12.11
N GLY A 122 -3.44 11.27 -11.53
CA GLY A 122 -2.84 10.98 -10.25
C GLY A 122 -3.82 11.12 -9.09
N ILE A 123 -3.27 10.98 -7.90
CA ILE A 123 -3.97 11.26 -6.65
C ILE A 123 -4.08 12.77 -6.38
N PHE A 124 -5.01 13.15 -5.50
CA PHE A 124 -4.98 14.47 -4.90
C PHE A 124 -3.85 14.51 -3.87
N GLY A 125 -2.87 15.35 -4.13
CA GLY A 125 -1.71 15.51 -3.26
C GLY A 125 -1.55 16.95 -2.81
N PRO A 126 -0.97 17.19 -1.62
CA PRO A 126 -0.53 18.52 -1.24
C PRO A 126 0.61 18.96 -2.18
N VAL A 127 0.44 20.11 -2.80
CA VAL A 127 1.42 20.80 -3.66
C VAL A 127 1.65 22.21 -3.12
N LEU A 128 2.77 22.85 -3.48
CA LEU A 128 2.98 24.25 -3.10
C LEU A 128 1.95 25.14 -3.82
N ALA A 129 1.33 26.07 -3.10
CA ALA A 129 0.23 26.92 -3.60
C ALA A 129 0.62 27.69 -4.87
N ALA A 130 1.87 28.15 -4.97
CA ALA A 130 2.40 28.79 -6.16
C ALA A 130 2.42 27.86 -7.40
N GLU A 131 2.56 26.54 -7.21
CA GLU A 131 2.49 25.54 -8.27
C GLU A 131 1.04 25.23 -8.66
N ALA A 132 0.12 25.19 -7.69
CA ALA A 132 -1.31 24.98 -7.93
C ALA A 132 -1.98 26.11 -8.74
N GLU A 133 -1.59 27.37 -8.51
CA GLU A 133 -2.12 28.51 -9.27
C GLU A 133 -1.70 28.51 -10.74
N SER A 134 -0.59 27.84 -11.08
CA SER A 134 -0.11 27.70 -12.45
C SER A 134 -0.84 26.60 -13.26
N SER A 135 -1.58 25.72 -12.58
CA SER A 135 -2.10 24.48 -13.16
C SER A 135 -3.56 24.53 -13.57
N GLY A 136 -4.05 25.66 -14.10
CA GLY A 136 -5.41 25.86 -14.66
C GLY A 136 -5.75 24.95 -15.86
N ARG A 137 -5.53 23.64 -15.71
CA ARG A 137 -5.69 22.59 -16.70
C ARG A 137 -7.14 22.13 -16.69
N SER A 138 -7.73 22.07 -17.88
CA SER A 138 -9.00 21.39 -18.13
C SER A 138 -9.01 20.00 -17.48
N LEU A 139 -10.17 19.57 -16.97
CA LEU A 139 -10.39 18.25 -16.38
C LEU A 139 -9.88 17.11 -17.28
N ALA A 140 -9.98 17.27 -18.60
CA ALA A 140 -9.48 16.28 -19.56
C ALA A 140 -7.94 16.20 -19.62
N ALA A 141 -7.23 17.31 -19.38
CA ALA A 141 -5.77 17.35 -19.30
C ALA A 141 -5.23 16.81 -17.96
N GLN A 142 -6.13 16.40 -17.06
CA GLN A 142 -5.84 15.78 -15.77
C GLN A 142 -5.90 14.25 -15.85
N PHE A 143 -6.03 13.62 -17.01
CA PHE A 143 -6.04 12.17 -17.16
C PHE A 143 -4.98 11.68 -18.14
N ASP A 144 -4.80 10.35 -18.21
CA ASP A 144 -3.85 9.72 -19.12
C ASP A 144 -4.15 10.09 -20.59
N PRO A 145 -3.10 10.32 -21.40
CA PRO A 145 -3.26 10.63 -22.81
C PRO A 145 -4.04 9.54 -23.58
N PRO A 146 -4.78 9.90 -24.65
CA PRO A 146 -5.59 8.95 -25.43
C PRO A 146 -4.79 7.73 -25.95
N GLU A 147 -3.51 7.90 -26.24
CA GLU A 147 -2.61 6.84 -26.67
C GLU A 147 -2.43 5.76 -25.59
N VAL A 148 -2.32 6.14 -24.31
CA VAL A 148 -2.19 5.22 -23.17
C VAL A 148 -3.51 4.45 -22.98
N VAL A 149 -4.65 5.13 -23.07
CA VAL A 149 -5.98 4.51 -23.00
C VAL A 149 -6.18 3.52 -24.15
N THR A 150 -5.77 3.90 -25.36
CA THR A 150 -5.85 3.05 -26.56
C THR A 150 -4.94 1.85 -26.44
N GLU A 151 -3.71 2.04 -25.94
CA GLU A 151 -2.78 0.95 -25.68
C GLU A 151 -3.35 -0.03 -24.66
N PHE A 152 -3.79 0.45 -23.49
CA PHE A 152 -4.38 -0.39 -22.46
C PHE A 152 -5.61 -1.15 -22.97
N SER A 153 -6.48 -0.48 -23.73
CA SER A 153 -7.65 -1.10 -24.37
C SER A 153 -7.25 -2.20 -25.36
N ARG A 154 -6.13 -2.05 -26.06
CA ARG A 154 -5.62 -3.00 -27.06
C ARG A 154 -4.88 -4.19 -26.42
N THR A 155 -3.94 -3.92 -25.52
CA THR A 155 -3.02 -4.92 -24.94
C THR A 155 -3.57 -5.58 -23.69
N GLY A 156 -4.45 -4.88 -22.96
CA GLY A 156 -4.90 -5.27 -21.62
C GLY A 156 -3.93 -4.90 -20.49
N PHE A 157 -2.79 -4.27 -20.79
CA PHE A 157 -1.82 -3.80 -19.78
C PHE A 157 -1.01 -2.59 -20.27
N VAL A 158 -0.62 -1.70 -19.36
CA VAL A 158 0.27 -0.57 -19.66
C VAL A 158 1.03 -0.14 -18.41
N CYS A 159 2.28 0.31 -18.59
CA CYS A 159 3.05 0.92 -17.52
C CYS A 159 2.47 2.30 -17.17
N LEU A 160 2.38 2.60 -15.88
CA LEU A 160 1.95 3.87 -15.36
C LEU A 160 3.14 4.54 -14.67
N ASP A 161 3.64 5.59 -15.30
CA ASP A 161 4.69 6.41 -14.72
C ASP A 161 4.09 7.33 -13.65
N GLN A 162 4.82 7.51 -12.55
CA GLN A 162 4.50 8.49 -11.49
C GLN A 162 3.06 8.37 -10.95
N LEU A 163 2.60 7.13 -10.69
CA LEU A 163 1.29 6.89 -10.09
C LEU A 163 1.12 7.65 -8.77
N LEU A 164 2.18 7.66 -7.96
CA LEU A 164 2.30 8.42 -6.72
C LEU A 164 3.60 9.27 -6.75
N PRO A 165 3.67 10.37 -5.98
CA PRO A 165 4.91 11.10 -5.77
C PRO A 165 6.04 10.17 -5.31
N HIS A 166 7.24 10.34 -5.86
CA HIS A 166 8.37 9.48 -5.53
C HIS A 166 8.73 9.53 -4.04
N SER A 167 8.61 10.69 -3.39
CA SER A 167 8.79 10.84 -1.94
C SER A 167 7.83 9.96 -1.14
N HIS A 168 6.56 9.87 -1.58
CA HIS A 168 5.55 9.04 -0.93
C HIS A 168 5.82 7.56 -1.15
N VAL A 169 6.23 7.17 -2.36
CA VAL A 169 6.63 5.78 -2.65
C VAL A 169 7.75 5.32 -1.73
N LEU A 170 8.80 6.14 -1.55
CA LEU A 170 9.91 5.81 -0.68
C LEU A 170 9.48 5.68 0.79
N GLU A 171 8.62 6.58 1.27
CA GLU A 171 8.09 6.50 2.63
C GLU A 171 7.15 5.31 2.84
N LEU A 172 6.31 4.98 1.86
CA LEU A 172 5.50 3.77 1.87
C LEU A 172 6.38 2.51 1.92
N GLY A 173 7.46 2.46 1.13
CA GLY A 173 8.43 1.37 1.16
C GLY A 173 9.05 1.20 2.54
N ARG A 174 9.55 2.28 3.15
CA ARG A 174 10.10 2.28 4.52
C ARG A 174 9.06 1.85 5.55
N TYR A 175 7.84 2.36 5.42
CA TYR A 175 6.74 2.09 6.33
C TYR A 175 6.35 0.61 6.35
N PHE A 176 6.07 0.02 5.18
CA PHE A 176 5.69 -1.39 5.12
C PHE A 176 6.84 -2.32 5.49
N GLN A 177 8.09 -1.99 5.15
CA GLN A 177 9.25 -2.76 5.63
C GLN A 177 9.38 -2.70 7.15
N SER A 178 9.17 -1.53 7.75
CA SER A 178 9.18 -1.37 9.21
C SER A 178 8.08 -2.20 9.88
N LEU A 179 6.87 -2.22 9.30
CA LEU A 179 5.79 -3.06 9.81
C LEU A 179 6.13 -4.55 9.73
N ALA A 180 6.80 -5.00 8.66
CA ALA A 180 7.25 -6.39 8.52
C ALA A 180 8.32 -6.72 9.56
N ASP A 181 9.36 -5.89 9.70
CA ASP A 181 10.46 -6.08 10.66
C ASP A 181 9.98 -6.13 12.12
N GLU A 182 8.97 -5.32 12.43
CA GLU A 182 8.34 -5.26 13.75
C GLU A 182 7.31 -6.38 14.00
N GLY A 183 6.93 -7.15 12.96
CA GLY A 183 6.01 -8.29 13.06
C GLY A 183 4.53 -7.91 13.02
N TYR A 184 4.17 -6.76 12.44
CA TYR A 184 2.78 -6.33 12.25
C TYR A 184 2.17 -6.82 10.94
N LEU A 185 2.98 -7.31 10.01
CA LEU A 185 2.47 -7.93 8.78
C LEU A 185 2.36 -9.44 8.94
N GLU A 186 1.36 -10.03 8.30
CA GLU A 186 1.20 -11.49 8.28
C GLU A 186 2.36 -12.11 7.48
N ARG A 187 3.01 -13.11 8.05
CA ARG A 187 4.02 -13.89 7.34
C ARG A 187 3.36 -15.03 6.59
N HIS A 188 3.52 -15.04 5.27
CA HIS A 188 2.98 -16.06 4.39
C HIS A 188 4.12 -16.88 3.80
N ASP A 189 4.24 -18.12 4.27
CA ASP A 189 5.20 -19.13 3.81
C ASP A 189 4.46 -20.34 3.25
N ASP A 190 4.01 -20.28 1.99
CA ASP A 190 3.36 -21.39 1.30
C ASP A 190 3.98 -21.64 -0.07
N ARG A 191 4.16 -22.91 -0.42
CA ARG A 191 4.61 -23.40 -1.75
C ARG A 191 5.87 -22.74 -2.34
N GLY A 192 6.77 -22.22 -1.50
CA GLY A 192 8.00 -21.53 -1.95
C GLY A 192 7.87 -20.02 -2.03
N THR A 193 6.67 -19.46 -1.83
CA THR A 193 6.48 -18.03 -1.68
C THR A 193 6.78 -17.61 -0.24
N HIS A 194 7.88 -16.88 -0.04
CA HIS A 194 8.28 -16.28 1.23
C HIS A 194 8.03 -14.77 1.21
N ARG A 195 7.03 -14.31 1.98
CA ARG A 195 6.68 -12.89 2.00
C ARG A 195 5.92 -12.46 3.24
N HIS A 196 5.97 -11.16 3.54
CA HIS A 196 5.05 -10.50 4.45
C HIS A 196 3.91 -9.86 3.67
N ILE A 197 2.70 -9.94 4.21
CA ILE A 197 1.49 -9.45 3.53
C ILE A 197 0.62 -8.60 4.46
N ALA A 198 -0.13 -7.69 3.83
CA ALA A 198 -1.20 -6.94 4.49
C ALA A 198 -2.38 -6.82 3.55
N HIS A 199 -3.52 -7.39 3.93
CA HIS A 199 -4.77 -7.26 3.17
C HIS A 199 -5.55 -6.04 3.67
N ASN A 200 -6.02 -5.19 2.76
CA ASN A 200 -6.77 -3.97 3.07
C ASN A 200 -6.10 -3.08 4.11
N HIS A 201 -4.78 -2.90 3.98
CA HIS A 201 -4.06 -2.03 4.89
C HIS A 201 -4.57 -0.58 4.74
N PRO A 202 -4.89 0.12 5.84
CA PRO A 202 -5.54 1.44 5.81
C PRO A 202 -4.80 2.49 4.98
N VAL A 203 -3.47 2.58 5.17
CA VAL A 203 -2.61 3.47 4.39
C VAL A 203 -2.64 3.13 2.89
N ALA A 204 -2.79 1.85 2.53
CA ALA A 204 -2.96 1.47 1.13
C ALA A 204 -4.37 1.81 0.63
N ASN A 205 -5.41 1.55 1.42
CA ASN A 205 -6.79 1.90 1.06
C ASN A 205 -7.00 3.40 0.80
N PHE A 206 -6.35 4.26 1.58
CA PHE A 206 -6.35 5.70 1.34
C PHE A 206 -5.92 6.06 -0.09
N TRP A 207 -4.87 5.41 -0.61
CA TRP A 207 -4.42 5.61 -1.98
C TRP A 207 -5.34 4.90 -2.99
N HIS A 208 -5.83 3.72 -2.63
CA HIS A 208 -6.70 2.90 -3.46
C HIS A 208 -7.94 3.67 -3.94
N ASP A 209 -8.62 4.34 -3.02
CA ASP A 209 -9.83 5.12 -3.32
C ASP A 209 -9.54 6.27 -4.29
N GLN A 210 -8.41 6.97 -4.09
CA GLN A 210 -8.03 8.11 -4.92
C GLN A 210 -7.65 7.70 -6.34
N ILE A 211 -7.06 6.52 -6.52
CA ILE A 211 -6.61 6.02 -7.82
C ILE A 211 -7.79 5.59 -8.72
N ASN A 212 -8.98 5.32 -8.15
CA ASN A 212 -10.13 4.79 -8.90
C ASN A 212 -10.55 5.66 -10.10
N ALA A 213 -10.44 6.99 -9.99
CA ALA A 213 -10.77 7.89 -11.11
C ALA A 213 -9.87 7.65 -12.33
N ARG A 214 -8.58 7.40 -12.12
CA ARG A 214 -7.63 7.04 -13.19
C ARG A 214 -8.01 5.72 -13.83
N VAL A 215 -8.33 4.72 -13.01
CA VAL A 215 -8.69 3.38 -13.47
C VAL A 215 -9.97 3.43 -14.29
N SER A 216 -10.99 4.17 -13.85
CA SER A 216 -12.22 4.37 -14.62
C SER A 216 -11.95 5.00 -15.99
N HIS A 217 -11.04 5.98 -16.06
CA HIS A 217 -10.64 6.62 -17.32
C HIS A 217 -9.92 5.64 -18.25
N LEU A 218 -8.92 4.92 -17.75
CA LEU A 218 -8.18 3.90 -18.52
C LEU A 218 -9.11 2.77 -18.99
N ALA A 219 -10.04 2.34 -18.15
CA ALA A 219 -11.02 1.30 -18.47
C ALA A 219 -12.11 1.76 -19.44
N GLY A 220 -12.28 3.07 -19.63
CA GLY A 220 -13.36 3.66 -20.43
C GLY A 220 -14.76 3.44 -19.85
N ARG A 221 -14.87 3.10 -18.57
CA ARG A 221 -16.12 2.80 -17.87
C ARG A 221 -15.98 3.05 -16.36
N PRO A 222 -17.08 3.28 -15.63
CA PRO A 222 -17.02 3.42 -14.17
C PRO A 222 -16.49 2.16 -13.48
N THR A 223 -15.57 2.35 -12.53
CA THR A 223 -14.99 1.28 -11.69
C THR A 223 -15.18 1.60 -10.21
N LYS A 224 -14.91 0.61 -9.35
CA LYS A 224 -14.80 0.79 -7.90
C LYS A 224 -13.62 0.00 -7.33
N PRO A 225 -12.97 0.50 -6.26
CA PRO A 225 -12.00 -0.25 -5.48
C PRO A 225 -12.57 -1.58 -5.00
N SER A 226 -11.74 -2.62 -5.00
CA SER A 226 -12.03 -3.94 -4.44
C SER A 226 -11.30 -4.15 -3.13
N TYR A 227 -10.04 -4.55 -3.19
CA TYR A 227 -9.16 -4.61 -2.03
C TYR A 227 -7.75 -4.15 -2.40
N SER A 228 -6.99 -3.73 -1.39
CA SER A 228 -5.55 -3.47 -1.53
C SER A 228 -4.74 -4.58 -0.88
N PHE A 229 -3.53 -4.81 -1.38
CA PHE A 229 -2.66 -5.86 -0.86
C PHE A 229 -1.20 -5.40 -0.85
N ALA A 230 -0.59 -5.33 0.33
CA ALA A 230 0.86 -5.18 0.45
C ALA A 230 1.53 -6.56 0.35
N SER A 231 2.58 -6.65 -0.45
CA SER A 231 3.33 -7.89 -0.65
C SER A 231 4.83 -7.63 -0.63
N LEU A 232 5.50 -8.13 0.41
CA LEU A 232 6.91 -7.91 0.69
C LEU A 232 7.64 -9.24 0.57
N TYR A 233 8.17 -9.51 -0.62
CA TYR A 233 8.89 -10.74 -0.95
C TYR A 233 10.29 -10.75 -0.35
N GLU A 234 10.63 -11.90 0.22
CA GLU A 234 11.96 -12.28 0.64
C GLU A 234 12.60 -13.24 -0.37
N ALA A 235 13.91 -13.44 -0.25
CA ALA A 235 14.65 -14.35 -1.11
C ALA A 235 13.99 -15.75 -1.17
N GLY A 236 13.94 -16.31 -2.38
CA GLY A 236 13.28 -17.59 -2.64
C GLY A 236 11.79 -17.47 -2.93
N GLY A 237 11.14 -16.33 -2.63
CA GLY A 237 9.74 -16.09 -2.94
C GLY A 237 9.48 -15.97 -4.44
N ASP A 238 8.37 -16.53 -4.91
CA ASP A 238 7.95 -16.53 -6.32
C ASP A 238 6.47 -16.20 -6.48
N LEU A 239 6.01 -16.19 -7.73
CA LEU A 239 4.60 -16.11 -8.05
C LEU A 239 4.36 -16.90 -9.33
N ASP A 240 3.79 -18.10 -9.20
CA ASP A 240 3.47 -18.96 -10.34
C ASP A 240 2.54 -18.27 -11.34
N TRP A 241 2.53 -18.78 -12.58
CA TRP A 241 1.60 -18.30 -13.61
C TRP A 241 0.15 -18.50 -13.18
N HIS A 242 -0.59 -17.40 -13.14
CA HIS A 242 -2.01 -17.39 -12.79
C HIS A 242 -2.71 -16.17 -13.41
N THR A 243 -4.04 -16.21 -13.41
CA THR A 243 -4.90 -15.02 -13.53
C THR A 243 -5.46 -14.67 -12.16
N ASP A 244 -5.83 -13.40 -11.99
CA ASP A 244 -6.39 -12.94 -10.72
C ASP A 244 -7.80 -13.45 -10.48
N ARG A 245 -8.21 -13.36 -9.21
CA ARG A 245 -9.53 -13.77 -8.72
C ARG A 245 -10.64 -12.86 -9.30
N PRO A 246 -11.92 -13.30 -9.24
CA PRO A 246 -13.05 -12.52 -9.73
C PRO A 246 -13.15 -11.05 -9.26
N PRO A 247 -12.76 -10.68 -8.03
CA PRO A 247 -12.80 -9.28 -7.59
C PRO A 247 -11.57 -8.46 -8.00
N CYS A 248 -10.85 -8.85 -9.07
CA CYS A 248 -9.64 -8.21 -9.58
C CYS A 248 -9.71 -8.01 -11.11
N GLU A 249 -10.75 -7.33 -11.61
CA GLU A 249 -10.87 -7.04 -13.05
C GLU A 249 -9.68 -6.22 -13.57
N TYR A 250 -9.25 -5.24 -12.78
CA TYR A 250 -8.05 -4.46 -13.03
C TYR A 250 -7.14 -4.54 -11.81
N THR A 251 -5.87 -4.83 -12.05
CA THR A 251 -4.85 -4.87 -10.99
C THR A 251 -3.77 -3.86 -11.33
N ILE A 252 -3.48 -2.98 -10.37
CA ILE A 252 -2.27 -2.17 -10.38
C ILE A 252 -1.26 -2.82 -9.45
N THR A 253 -0.02 -2.97 -9.89
CA THR A 253 1.13 -3.26 -9.02
C THR A 253 2.09 -2.07 -9.03
N LEU A 254 2.39 -1.53 -7.86
CA LEU A 254 3.33 -0.43 -7.66
C LEU A 254 4.55 -0.93 -6.89
N LEU A 255 5.74 -0.80 -7.47
CA LEU A 255 6.98 -1.18 -6.80
C LEU A 255 7.41 -0.11 -5.79
N LEU A 256 7.42 -0.45 -4.50
CA LEU A 256 7.78 0.47 -3.41
C LEU A 256 9.26 0.39 -3.00
N ASP A 257 9.84 -0.80 -3.01
CA ASP A 257 11.22 -1.06 -2.61
C ASP A 257 11.75 -2.27 -3.38
N TYR A 258 13.04 -2.23 -3.70
CA TYR A 258 13.79 -3.37 -4.20
C TYR A 258 15.25 -3.23 -3.80
N ALA A 259 15.87 -4.32 -3.38
CA ALA A 259 17.32 -4.35 -3.16
C ALA A 259 17.88 -5.73 -3.49
N PRO A 260 19.10 -5.81 -4.09
CA PRO A 260 19.85 -4.71 -4.70
C PRO A 260 19.26 -4.27 -6.05
N THR A 261 19.26 -2.97 -6.35
CA THR A 261 18.88 -2.45 -7.69
C THR A 261 20.06 -2.54 -8.68
N LYS A 262 19.75 -2.49 -9.98
CA LYS A 262 20.76 -2.26 -11.03
C LYS A 262 21.27 -0.81 -11.01
N ASP A 263 22.36 -0.56 -11.70
CA ASP A 263 22.95 0.78 -11.88
C ASP A 263 21.98 1.81 -12.47
N ASP A 264 21.02 1.37 -13.29
CA ASP A 264 19.99 2.20 -13.92
C ASP A 264 18.70 2.36 -13.08
N GLY A 265 18.72 1.86 -11.84
CA GLY A 265 17.63 1.92 -10.88
C GLY A 265 16.54 0.87 -11.06
N HIS A 266 16.59 0.02 -12.10
CA HIS A 266 15.58 -1.02 -12.28
C HIS A 266 15.80 -2.20 -11.33
N SER A 267 14.70 -2.81 -10.94
CA SER A 267 14.72 -4.15 -10.37
C SER A 267 15.12 -5.17 -11.46
N PRO A 268 16.12 -6.04 -11.22
CA PRO A 268 16.40 -7.20 -12.06
C PRO A 268 15.31 -8.28 -12.02
N TRP A 269 14.26 -8.13 -11.19
CA TRP A 269 13.21 -9.12 -11.00
C TRP A 269 11.92 -8.71 -11.71
N PRO A 270 11.66 -9.23 -12.93
CA PRO A 270 10.57 -8.77 -13.75
C PRO A 270 9.22 -9.30 -13.28
N LEU A 271 8.17 -8.51 -13.48
CA LEU A 271 6.82 -9.04 -13.62
C LEU A 271 6.64 -9.54 -15.05
N ARG A 272 6.23 -10.79 -15.22
CA ARG A 272 5.98 -11.39 -16.53
C ARG A 272 4.48 -11.39 -16.80
N ILE A 273 4.07 -10.92 -17.97
CA ILE A 273 2.68 -10.94 -18.44
C ILE A 273 2.62 -11.68 -19.77
N ARG A 274 1.66 -12.60 -19.91
CA ARG A 274 1.28 -13.16 -21.21
C ARG A 274 0.23 -12.23 -21.83
N GLY A 275 0.63 -11.48 -22.84
CA GLY A 275 -0.23 -10.53 -23.53
C GLY A 275 -1.32 -11.23 -24.35
N ARG A 276 -2.31 -10.45 -24.81
CA ARG A 276 -3.36 -10.94 -25.72
C ARG A 276 -2.83 -11.52 -27.03
N ASP A 277 -1.66 -11.06 -27.46
CA ASP A 277 -0.92 -11.58 -28.61
C ASP A 277 -0.19 -12.91 -28.33
N GLN A 278 -0.40 -13.50 -27.14
CA GLN A 278 0.23 -14.72 -26.65
C GLN A 278 1.75 -14.62 -26.45
N ARG A 279 2.32 -13.40 -26.50
CA ARG A 279 3.73 -13.17 -26.19
C ARG A 279 3.94 -12.94 -24.71
N GLU A 280 5.09 -13.38 -24.22
CA GLU A 280 5.55 -13.05 -22.88
C GLU A 280 6.25 -11.69 -22.89
N HIS A 281 5.79 -10.80 -22.02
CA HIS A 281 6.38 -9.50 -21.75
C HIS A 281 7.03 -9.52 -20.38
N SER A 282 8.34 -9.28 -20.32
CA SER A 282 9.08 -9.13 -19.07
C SER A 282 9.23 -7.65 -18.74
N ILE A 283 8.58 -7.21 -17.66
CA ILE A 283 8.49 -5.81 -17.26
C ILE A 283 9.38 -5.59 -16.04
N GLN A 284 10.47 -4.83 -16.23
CA GLN A 284 11.36 -4.43 -15.15
C GLN A 284 10.94 -3.05 -14.66
N GLN A 285 10.60 -2.96 -13.39
CA GLN A 285 10.14 -1.73 -12.74
C GLN A 285 11.29 -1.05 -12.00
N ARG A 286 11.34 0.28 -12.02
CA ARG A 286 12.01 1.09 -11.01
C ARG A 286 11.11 1.30 -9.80
N ILE A 287 11.71 1.70 -8.67
CA ILE A 287 10.93 2.12 -7.51
C ILE A 287 10.05 3.32 -7.89
N GLY A 288 8.73 3.15 -7.75
CA GLY A 288 7.72 4.13 -8.16
C GLY A 288 7.02 3.81 -9.48
N ASP A 289 7.55 2.88 -10.28
CA ASP A 289 6.88 2.44 -11.50
C ASP A 289 5.69 1.56 -11.13
N ALA A 290 4.55 1.83 -11.75
CA ALA A 290 3.37 1.00 -11.65
C ALA A 290 3.06 0.31 -12.96
N LEU A 291 2.36 -0.82 -12.87
CA LEU A 291 1.79 -1.50 -14.03
C LEU A 291 0.31 -1.75 -13.75
N ILE A 292 -0.56 -1.33 -14.66
CA ILE A 292 -1.97 -1.73 -14.65
C ILE A 292 -2.19 -2.82 -15.68
N PHE A 293 -2.95 -3.86 -15.32
CA PHE A 293 -3.31 -4.94 -16.22
C PHE A 293 -4.71 -5.51 -15.92
N ARG A 294 -5.30 -6.19 -16.91
CA ARG A 294 -6.57 -6.93 -16.80
C ARG A 294 -6.33 -8.22 -16.01
N GLY A 295 -6.51 -8.18 -14.69
CA GLY A 295 -6.12 -9.26 -13.78
C GLY A 295 -6.77 -10.60 -14.09
N ARG A 296 -8.07 -10.60 -14.42
CA ARG A 296 -8.84 -11.81 -14.76
C ARG A 296 -8.56 -12.36 -16.15
N GLU A 297 -7.90 -11.58 -17.00
CA GLU A 297 -7.70 -11.89 -18.40
C GLU A 297 -6.26 -12.34 -18.69
N LEU A 298 -5.28 -11.60 -18.17
CA LEU A 298 -3.88 -11.79 -18.51
C LEU A 298 -3.18 -12.66 -17.47
N GLU A 299 -2.64 -13.79 -17.91
CA GLU A 299 -1.77 -14.61 -17.07
C GLU A 299 -0.51 -13.83 -16.74
N HIS A 300 -0.09 -13.89 -15.49
CA HIS A 300 1.10 -13.21 -15.01
C HIS A 300 1.83 -14.03 -13.95
N SER A 301 3.12 -13.75 -13.78
CA SER A 301 3.99 -14.47 -12.85
C SER A 301 5.21 -13.63 -12.47
N ARG A 302 5.90 -14.03 -11.40
CA ARG A 302 7.26 -13.60 -11.11
C ARG A 302 8.15 -14.83 -10.96
N PRO A 303 9.38 -14.82 -11.50
CA PRO A 303 10.32 -15.91 -11.25
C PRO A 303 10.69 -15.95 -9.76
N GLN A 304 11.44 -16.96 -9.34
CA GLN A 304 11.97 -16.99 -7.98
C GLN A 304 12.85 -15.77 -7.70
N LEU A 305 12.62 -15.10 -6.57
CA LEU A 305 13.43 -13.97 -6.14
C LEU A 305 14.83 -14.46 -5.74
N PRO A 306 15.92 -13.89 -6.30
CA PRO A 306 17.27 -14.38 -6.02
C PRO A 306 17.68 -14.28 -4.55
N ALA A 307 18.65 -15.10 -4.14
CA ALA A 307 19.23 -15.04 -2.80
C ALA A 307 19.80 -13.64 -2.51
N GLY A 308 19.51 -13.10 -1.32
CA GLY A 308 19.94 -11.77 -0.91
C GLY A 308 19.14 -10.61 -1.51
N HIS A 309 18.08 -10.90 -2.28
CA HIS A 309 17.19 -9.89 -2.83
C HIS A 309 15.91 -9.76 -1.98
N ARG A 310 15.30 -8.58 -2.03
CA ARG A 310 13.96 -8.30 -1.48
C ARG A 310 13.16 -7.43 -2.44
N SER A 311 11.84 -7.49 -2.35
CA SER A 311 10.93 -6.66 -3.16
C SER A 311 9.64 -6.34 -2.42
N SER A 312 9.26 -5.08 -2.34
CA SER A 312 7.99 -4.64 -1.75
C SER A 312 7.08 -4.04 -2.81
N SER A 313 5.84 -4.51 -2.90
CA SER A 313 4.85 -3.98 -3.82
C SER A 313 3.52 -3.72 -3.12
N LEU A 314 2.84 -2.65 -3.52
CA LEU A 314 1.42 -2.47 -3.28
C LEU A 314 0.64 -2.92 -4.51
N LEU A 315 -0.42 -3.68 -4.27
CA LEU A 315 -1.39 -4.05 -5.27
C LEU A 315 -2.71 -3.35 -4.96
N PHE A 316 -3.32 -2.77 -5.99
CA PHE A 316 -4.64 -2.17 -5.92
C PHE A 316 -5.55 -2.89 -6.92
N HIS A 317 -6.60 -3.53 -6.43
CA HIS A 317 -7.52 -4.29 -7.25
C HIS A 317 -8.83 -3.55 -7.41
N PHE A 318 -9.33 -3.46 -8.64
CA PHE A 318 -10.56 -2.79 -8.98
C PHE A 318 -11.49 -3.73 -9.72
N VAL A 319 -12.78 -3.42 -9.66
CA VAL A 319 -13.83 -4.07 -10.44
C VAL A 319 -14.64 -3.03 -11.20
N ASP A 320 -15.35 -3.47 -12.24
CA ASP A 320 -16.39 -2.66 -12.87
C ASP A 320 -17.42 -2.23 -11.80
N PHE A 321 -17.98 -1.03 -11.94
CA PHE A 321 -18.86 -0.46 -10.91
C PHE A 321 -20.08 -1.35 -10.60
N ASP A 322 -20.63 -2.00 -11.62
CA ASP A 322 -21.77 -2.91 -11.56
C ASP A 322 -21.41 -4.35 -11.15
N TYR A 323 -20.15 -4.62 -10.80
CA TYR A 323 -19.74 -5.93 -10.28
C TYR A 323 -20.57 -6.32 -9.05
N ALA A 324 -21.27 -7.44 -9.17
CA ALA A 324 -22.20 -7.99 -8.18
C ALA A 324 -21.66 -9.24 -7.46
N GLY A 325 -20.39 -9.59 -7.68
CA GLY A 325 -19.73 -10.69 -6.97
C GLY A 325 -19.33 -10.31 -5.55
N VAL A 326 -18.78 -11.30 -4.82
CA VAL A 326 -18.28 -11.10 -3.46
C VAL A 326 -16.95 -10.36 -3.50
N MET A 327 -16.88 -9.22 -2.81
CA MET A 327 -15.65 -8.45 -2.60
C MET A 327 -14.79 -9.15 -1.52
N SER A 328 -13.47 -9.00 -1.60
CA SER A 328 -12.53 -9.58 -0.62
C SER A 328 -12.18 -8.60 0.50
#